data_AF-A0AAD4BXF6-F1
#
_entry.id   AF-A0AAD4BXF6-F1
#
_cell.length_a   1.000
_cell.length_b   1.000
_cell.length_c   1.000
_cell.angle_alpha   90.00
_cell.angle_beta   90.00
_cell.angle_gamma   90.00
#
_symmetry.space_group_name_H-M   'P 1'
#
loop_
_entity.id
_entity.type
_entity.pdbx_description
1 polymer ?
#
loop_
_entity_poly.entity_id
_entity_poly.type
_entity_poly.pdbx_seq_one_letter_code
_entity_poly.pdbx_strand_id
1 'polypeptide(L)' 'PPYSPDSNPIEEAFSKIKAWIHWNSDVFTSDDGLIYDMLEALSIVNADDAKGYIQHAGYF' A
#
# COMPACT_ATOMS: atom_id res chain seq x y z
N PRO A 1 18.36 -3.30 10.52
CA PRO A 1 18.74 -2.90 11.89
C PRO A 1 17.47 -2.51 12.67
N PRO A 2 17.53 -2.26 14.00
CA PRO A 2 16.41 -1.60 14.68
C PRO A 2 16.11 -0.28 13.96
N TYR A 3 14.84 -0.04 13.61
CA TYR A 3 14.40 1.12 12.81
C TYR A 3 15.04 1.22 11.41
N SER A 4 15.06 0.10 10.67
CA SER A 4 15.35 0.13 9.22
C SER A 4 14.04 0.02 8.42
N PRO A 5 13.28 1.12 8.25
CA PRO A 5 12.09 1.13 7.41
C PRO A 5 12.39 0.66 5.99
N ASP A 6 13.59 0.96 5.47
CA ASP A 6 14.05 0.50 4.15
C ASP A 6 14.19 -1.03 4.05
N SER A 7 14.23 -1.74 5.18
CA SER A 7 14.26 -3.20 5.24
C SER A 7 12.89 -3.81 5.52
N ASN A 8 11.80 -3.03 5.51
CA ASN A 8 10.46 -3.53 5.74
C ASN A 8 9.59 -3.38 4.48
N PRO A 9 9.24 -4.49 3.78
CA PRO A 9 8.55 -4.43 2.49
C PRO A 9 7.16 -3.79 2.57
N ILE A 10 6.56 -3.70 3.75
CA ILE A 10 5.25 -3.06 3.92
C ILE A 10 5.29 -1.54 3.66
N GLU A 11 6.46 -0.89 3.79
CA GLU A 11 6.59 0.55 3.60
C GLU A 11 6.34 0.97 2.15
N GLU A 12 6.79 0.16 1.18
CA GLU A 12 6.50 0.38 -0.24
C GLU A 12 5.03 0.16 -0.57
N ALA A 13 4.42 -0.89 -0.01
CA ALA A 13 2.99 -1.13 -0.17
C ALA A 13 2.17 0.06 0.37
N PHE A 14 2.47 0.55 1.58
CA PHE A 14 1.81 1.72 2.15
C PHE A 14 2.08 2.99 1.34
N SER A 15 3.28 3.17 0.79
CA SER A 15 3.57 4.32 -0.08
C SER A 15 2.73 4.30 -1.35
N LYS A 16 2.56 3.13 -2.00
CA LYS A 16 1.69 2.97 -3.17
C LYS A 16 0.23 3.24 -2.82
N ILE A 17 -0.28 2.66 -1.73
CA ILE A 17 -1.66 2.86 -1.25
C ILE A 17 -1.93 4.34 -0.95
N LYS A 18 -1.04 5.00 -0.19
CA LYS A 18 -1.18 6.43 0.13
C LYS A 18 -1.19 7.31 -1.12
N ALA A 19 -0.31 7.03 -2.09
CA ALA A 19 -0.28 7.78 -3.34
C ALA A 19 -1.59 7.62 -4.12
N TRP A 20 -2.12 6.40 -4.19
CA TRP A 20 -3.40 6.14 -4.85
C TRP A 20 -4.57 6.83 -4.15
N ILE A 21 -4.65 6.74 -2.82
CA ILE A 21 -5.69 7.45 -2.03
C ILE A 21 -5.62 8.95 -2.29
N HIS A 22 -4.42 9.53 -2.32
CA HIS A 22 -4.26 10.97 -2.56
C HIS A 22 -4.81 11.38 -3.94
N TRP A 23 -4.58 10.55 -4.97
CA TRP A 23 -5.00 10.81 -6.34
C TRP A 23 -6.48 10.55 -6.58
N ASN A 24 -7.11 9.71 -5.76
CA ASN A 24 -8.51 9.30 -5.87
C ASN A 24 -9.33 9.77 -4.66
N SER A 25 -8.86 10.80 -3.94
CA SER A 25 -9.48 11.23 -2.68
C SER A 25 -10.92 11.73 -2.83
N ASP A 26 -11.32 12.09 -4.05
CA ASP A 26 -12.67 12.50 -4.43
C ASP A 26 -13.69 11.34 -4.49
N VAL A 27 -13.23 10.09 -4.61
CA VAL A 27 -14.14 8.92 -4.61
C VAL A 27 -14.39 8.36 -3.20
N PHE A 28 -13.67 8.83 -2.19
CA PHE A 28 -13.83 8.35 -0.82
C PHE A 28 -15.07 8.94 -0.14
N THR A 29 -15.90 8.05 0.38
CA THR A 29 -17.09 8.37 1.17
C THR A 29 -16.74 8.48 2.66
N SER A 30 -17.51 9.28 3.41
CA SER A 30 -17.31 9.47 4.85
C SER A 30 -18.22 8.60 5.73
N ASP A 31 -18.99 7.70 5.12
CA ASP A 31 -19.97 6.83 5.78
C ASP A 31 -19.52 5.35 5.69
N ASP A 32 -20.46 4.41 5.72
CA ASP A 32 -20.19 2.97 5.63
C ASP A 32 -19.49 2.58 4.31
N GLY A 33 -19.52 3.44 3.28
CA GLY A 33 -18.78 3.26 2.03
C GLY A 33 -17.26 3.31 2.20
N LEU A 34 -16.75 3.97 3.25
CA LEU A 34 -15.32 4.12 3.50
C LEU A 34 -14.60 2.76 3.58
N ILE A 35 -15.26 1.73 4.13
CA ILE A 35 -14.69 0.39 4.22
C ILE A 35 -14.49 -0.19 2.81
N TYR A 36 -15.46 -0.01 1.91
CA TYR A 36 -15.36 -0.48 0.52
C TYR A 36 -14.31 0.29 -0.26
N ASP A 37 -14.24 1.61 -0.08
CA ASP A 37 -13.24 2.46 -0.73
C ASP A 37 -11.81 2.09 -0.28
N MET A 38 -11.64 1.76 1.00
CA MET A 38 -10.39 1.25 1.53
C MET A 38 -10.05 -0.15 0.99
N LEU A 39 -11.03 -1.04 0.79
CA LEU A 39 -10.80 -2.34 0.17
C LEU A 39 -10.31 -2.19 -1.28
N GLU A 40 -10.88 -1.25 -2.03
CA GLU A 40 -10.43 -0.93 -3.38
C GLU A 40 -9.00 -0.38 -3.38
N ALA A 41 -8.69 0.56 -2.47
CA ALA A 41 -7.35 1.11 -2.32
C ALA A 41 -6.29 0.04 -1.98
N LEU A 42 -6.65 -0.96 -1.17
CA LEU A 42 -5.77 -2.09 -0.86
C LEU A 42 -5.58 -3.04 -2.06
N SER A 43 -6.59 -3.17 -2.92
CA SER A 43 -6.59 -4.08 -4.07
C SER A 43 -5.60 -3.69 -5.19
N ILE A 44 -5.07 -2.46 -5.16
CA ILE A 44 -4.09 -1.98 -6.14
C ILE A 44 -2.71 -2.65 -6.01
N VAL A 45 -2.45 -3.31 -4.88
CA VAL A 45 -1.22 -4.05 -4.63
C VAL A 45 -1.42 -5.49 -5.12
N ASN A 46 -0.75 -5.84 -6.21
CA ASN A 46 -0.83 -7.18 -6.78
C ASN A 46 0.35 -8.07 -6.32
N ALA A 47 0.35 -9.34 -6.76
CA ALA A 47 1.37 -10.30 -6.36
C ALA A 47 2.78 -9.95 -6.85
N ASP A 48 2.91 -9.32 -8.03
CA ASP A 48 4.19 -8.90 -8.58
C ASP A 48 4.77 -7.70 -7.82
N ASP A 49 3.90 -6.75 -7.43
CA ASP A 49 4.27 -5.65 -6.53
C ASP A 49 4.83 -6.21 -5.21
N ALA A 50 4.08 -7.11 -4.56
CA ALA A 50 4.47 -7.69 -3.28
C ALA A 50 5.80 -8.43 -3.37
N LYS A 51 6.01 -9.18 -4.46
CA LYS A 51 7.30 -9.84 -4.74
C LYS A 51 8.42 -8.82 -4.89
N GLY A 52 8.18 -7.73 -5.63
CA GLY A 52 9.15 -6.64 -5.80
C GLY A 52 9.53 -6.00 -4.46
N TYR A 53 8.56 -5.71 -3.60
CA TYR A 53 8.79 -5.11 -2.28
C TYR A 53 9.64 -6.02 -1.37
N ILE A 54 9.32 -7.32 -1.35
CA ILE A 54 10.09 -8.33 -0.58
C ILE A 54 11.55 -8.38 -1.06
N GLN A 55 11.75 -8.39 -2.38
CA GLN A 55 13.09 -8.41 -2.98
C GLN A 55 13.86 -7.11 -2.70
N HIS A 56 13.21 -5.95 -2.81
CA HIS A 56 13.85 -4.66 -2.56
C HIS A 56 14.23 -4.47 -1.09
N ALA A 57 13.43 -5.00 -0.17
CA ALA A 57 13.76 -5.07 1.26
C ALA A 57 14.90 -6.06 1.58
N GLY A 58 15.45 -6.76 0.58
CA GLY A 58 16.62 -7.65 0.72
C GLY A 58 16.28 -9.07 1.15
N TYR A 59 15.01 -9.48 1.07
CA TYR A 59 14.57 -10.83 1.36
C TYR A 59 14.51 -11.65 0.05
N PHE A 60 15.22 -12.79 0.03
CA PHE A 60 15.30 -13.72 -1.10
C PHE A 60 15.11 -15.16 -0.63
#